data_AF-A0A7K2LWZ3-F1
#
_entry.id   AF-A0A7K2LWZ3-F1
#
_cell.length_a   1.000
_cell.length_b   1.000
_cell.length_c   1.000
_cell.angle_alpha   90.00
_cell.angle_beta   90.00
_cell.angle_gamma   90.00
#
_symmetry.space_group_name_H-M   'P 1'
#
loop_
_entity.id
_entity.type
_entity.pdbx_description
1 polymer ?
#
loop_
_entity_poly.entity_id
_entity_poly.type
_entity_poly.pdbx_seq_one_letter_code
_entity_poly.pdbx_strand_id
1 'polypeptide(L)'
;MDALWAWPHGPDGPMGLRVRMPRTDPMSVLMTSFLVSTGLLVCAAVTMPPLWIVLTLLGEELWLPPLWQLALGIVAVVAVTVFATLCALCYNLSARCVGGVRVALAEALPDTTPPEPDADRGPDPEPATA
;
A
#
# COMPACT_ATOMS: atom_id res chain seq x y z
N MET A 1 22.32 11.47 -56.47
CA MET A 1 23.34 11.44 -55.39
C MET A 1 22.85 12.18 -54.13
N ASP A 2 21.55 12.12 -53.82
CA ASP A 2 20.91 11.32 -52.74
C ASP A 2 21.37 11.46 -51.28
N ALA A 3 22.20 12.43 -50.92
CA ALA A 3 22.62 12.62 -49.51
C ALA A 3 21.99 13.83 -48.80
N LEU A 4 21.01 14.51 -49.43
CA LEU A 4 20.35 15.69 -48.86
C LEU A 4 18.96 15.39 -48.26
N TRP A 5 18.76 14.15 -47.78
CA TRP A 5 17.55 13.71 -47.05
C TRP A 5 17.86 13.10 -45.67
N ALA A 6 19.09 13.18 -45.15
CA ALA A 6 19.35 12.68 -43.80
C ALA A 6 18.73 13.63 -42.75
N TRP A 7 17.46 13.40 -42.43
CA TRP A 7 16.80 13.98 -41.26
C TRP A 7 17.69 13.73 -40.04
N PRO A 8 18.00 14.79 -39.26
CA PRO A 8 18.61 14.62 -37.95
C PRO A 8 17.73 13.70 -37.12
N HIS A 9 18.37 12.75 -36.44
CA HIS A 9 17.73 11.81 -35.54
C HIS A 9 16.61 12.48 -34.74
N GLY A 10 15.41 11.90 -34.87
CA GLY A 10 14.25 12.32 -34.10
C GLY A 10 14.59 12.34 -32.61
N PRO A 11 13.94 13.20 -31.81
CA PRO A 11 14.20 13.27 -30.39
C PRO A 11 14.00 11.88 -29.77
N ASP A 12 15.09 11.24 -29.36
CA ASP A 12 15.08 10.07 -28.50
C ASP A 12 14.51 10.51 -27.15
N GLY A 13 13.19 10.37 -27.03
CA GLY A 13 12.47 10.74 -25.84
C GLY A 13 12.84 9.82 -24.68
N PRO A 14 12.92 10.35 -23.45
CA PRO A 14 12.14 9.80 -22.39
C PRO A 14 10.71 10.32 -22.60
N MET A 15 9.75 9.44 -22.88
CA MET A 15 8.33 9.73 -22.66
C MET A 15 8.18 10.08 -21.18
N GLY A 16 8.34 11.37 -20.88
CA GLY A 16 8.22 11.94 -19.55
C GLY A 16 6.77 11.86 -19.14
N LEU A 17 6.38 10.71 -18.63
CA LEU A 17 5.10 10.52 -17.95
C LEU A 17 5.16 11.30 -16.64
N ARG A 18 5.02 12.62 -16.73
CA ARG A 18 4.96 13.52 -15.59
C ARG A 18 3.55 13.42 -15.02
N VAL A 19 3.23 12.28 -14.42
CA VAL A 19 1.97 12.07 -13.68
C VAL A 19 2.02 12.97 -12.45
N ARG A 20 1.50 14.19 -12.56
CA ARG A 20 0.99 14.90 -11.39
C ARG A 20 -0.28 14.19 -10.98
N MET A 21 -0.14 13.08 -10.26
CA MET A 21 -1.25 12.50 -9.53
C MET A 21 -1.55 13.50 -8.41
N PRO A 22 -2.71 14.20 -8.43
CA PRO A 22 -3.06 15.07 -7.33
C PRO A 22 -3.21 14.18 -6.11
N ARG A 23 -2.29 14.40 -5.19
CA ARG A 23 -2.06 13.66 -3.96
C ARG A 23 -3.24 13.88 -3.02
N THR A 24 -4.33 13.18 -3.25
CA THR A 24 -5.22 12.75 -2.17
C THR A 24 -4.62 11.45 -1.69
N ASP A 25 -3.88 11.50 -0.58
CA ASP A 25 -3.09 10.37 -0.10
C ASP A 25 -3.97 9.11 -0.07
N PRO A 26 -3.73 8.11 -0.96
CA PRO A 26 -4.65 6.98 -1.15
C PRO A 26 -4.82 6.16 0.14
N MET A 27 -3.82 6.27 1.02
CA MET A 27 -3.82 5.74 2.37
C MET A 27 -4.89 6.36 3.27
N SER A 28 -5.13 7.66 3.17
CA SER A 28 -6.13 8.35 4.00
C SER A 28 -7.53 7.89 3.65
N VAL A 29 -7.86 7.69 2.36
CA VAL A 29 -9.21 7.28 1.94
C VAL A 29 -9.52 5.85 2.35
N LEU A 30 -8.60 4.91 2.16
CA LEU A 30 -8.78 3.53 2.63
C LEU A 30 -8.87 3.49 4.16
N MET A 31 -7.95 4.15 4.87
CA MET A 31 -7.89 4.09 6.34
C MET A 31 -9.08 4.82 6.98
N THR A 32 -9.52 5.96 6.44
CA THR A 32 -10.72 6.67 6.93
C THR A 32 -12.01 5.93 6.59
N SER A 33 -12.19 5.43 5.36
CA SER A 33 -13.38 4.63 5.00
C SER A 33 -13.44 3.31 5.77
N PHE A 34 -12.29 2.68 6.02
CA PHE A 34 -12.17 1.49 6.83
C PHE A 34 -12.49 1.76 8.29
N LEU A 35 -11.94 2.82 8.89
CA LEU A 35 -12.27 3.24 10.26
C LEU A 35 -13.75 3.60 10.42
N VAL A 36 -14.33 4.28 9.44
CA VAL A 36 -15.76 4.62 9.43
C VAL A 36 -16.62 3.35 9.34
N SER A 37 -16.29 2.41 8.45
CA SER A 37 -16.99 1.13 8.34
C SER A 37 -16.83 0.27 9.60
N THR A 38 -15.63 0.24 10.20
CA THR A 38 -15.34 -0.36 11.52
C THR A 38 -16.27 0.20 12.58
N GLY A 39 -16.31 1.54 12.67
CA GLY A 39 -17.02 2.25 13.72
C GLY A 39 -18.52 1.97 13.63
N LEU A 40 -19.07 1.91 12.43
CA LEU A 40 -20.46 1.51 12.19
C LEU A 40 -20.73 0.06 12.58
N LEU A 41 -19.82 -0.87 12.27
CA LEU A 41 -19.96 -2.28 12.68
C LEU A 41 -19.94 -2.42 14.20
N VAL A 42 -18.98 -1.77 14.88
CA VAL A 42 -18.87 -1.79 16.34
C VAL A 42 -20.07 -1.09 16.97
N CYS A 43 -20.50 0.05 16.43
CA CYS A 43 -21.68 0.76 16.90
C CYS A 43 -22.94 -0.11 16.79
N ALA A 44 -23.15 -0.80 15.67
CA ALA A 44 -24.24 -1.75 15.52
C ALA A 44 -24.12 -2.95 16.48
N ALA A 45 -22.92 -3.51 16.62
CA ALA A 45 -22.65 -4.62 17.54
C ALA A 45 -22.88 -4.25 19.02
N VAL A 46 -22.63 -2.99 19.39
CA VAL A 46 -22.86 -2.47 20.74
C VAL A 46 -24.31 -2.04 20.96
N THR A 47 -24.97 -1.50 19.94
CA THR A 47 -26.35 -0.97 20.04
C THR A 47 -27.41 -2.06 19.93
N MET A 48 -27.14 -3.12 19.17
CA MET A 48 -28.12 -4.16 18.90
C MET A 48 -28.46 -5.03 20.13
N PRO A 49 -27.51 -5.44 21.00
CA PRO A 49 -27.83 -6.25 22.19
C PRO A 49 -28.67 -5.51 23.25
N PRO A 50 -28.42 -4.23 23.60
CA PRO A 50 -29.29 -3.47 24.48
C PRO A 50 -30.70 -3.31 23.93
N LEU A 51 -30.82 -3.05 22.62
CA LEU A 51 -32.12 -2.94 21.94
C LEU A 51 -32.90 -4.26 22.07
N TRP A 52 -32.22 -5.39 21.91
CA TRP A 52 -32.76 -6.73 22.14
C TRP A 52 -33.25 -6.91 23.58
N ILE A 53 -32.41 -6.56 24.57
CA ILE A 53 -32.73 -6.68 26.00
C ILE A 53 -33.98 -5.88 26.35
N VAL A 54 -34.11 -4.66 25.84
CA VAL A 54 -35.30 -3.82 26.07
C VAL A 54 -36.55 -4.45 25.44
N LEU A 55 -36.46 -4.97 24.21
CA LEU A 55 -37.56 -5.69 23.56
C LEU A 55 -37.97 -6.95 24.35
N THR A 56 -37.01 -7.69 24.89
CA THR A 56 -37.31 -8.85 25.76
C THR A 56 -37.94 -8.45 27.08
N LEU A 57 -37.60 -7.28 27.63
CA LEU A 57 -38.22 -6.74 28.85
C LEU A 57 -39.63 -6.18 28.60
N LEU A 58 -39.91 -5.74 27.37
CA LEU A 58 -41.21 -5.20 26.95
C LEU A 58 -42.28 -6.30 26.72
N GLY A 59 -41.93 -7.58 26.87
CA GLY A 59 -42.90 -8.67 26.88
C GLY A 59 -43.46 -9.05 25.51
N GLU A 60 -42.88 -8.56 24.42
CA GLU A 60 -43.10 -9.13 23.10
C GLU A 60 -42.37 -10.47 23.06
N GLU A 61 -43.06 -11.54 23.50
CA GLU A 61 -42.62 -12.93 23.33
C GLU A 61 -42.61 -13.26 21.83
N LEU A 62 -41.60 -12.70 21.16
CA LEU A 62 -41.22 -13.00 19.81
C LEU A 62 -40.94 -14.51 19.73
N TRP A 63 -41.90 -15.21 19.12
CA TRP A 63 -42.10 -16.63 18.79
C TRP A 63 -40.88 -17.43 18.26
N LEU A 64 -39.66 -16.90 18.37
CA LEU A 64 -38.43 -17.56 17.97
C LEU A 64 -37.69 -18.20 19.19
N PRO A 65 -37.33 -19.49 19.13
CA PRO A 65 -36.75 -20.28 20.24
C PRO A 65 -35.32 -19.85 20.65
N PRO A 66 -34.88 -19.92 21.91
CA PRO A 66 -33.63 -19.31 22.44
C PRO A 66 -32.31 -19.65 21.69
N LEU A 67 -32.31 -20.67 20.84
CA LEU A 67 -31.20 -21.10 19.99
C LEU A 67 -30.73 -20.02 19.00
N TRP A 68 -31.64 -19.23 18.44
CA TRP A 68 -31.27 -18.24 17.42
C TRP A 68 -30.55 -17.01 18.02
N GLN A 69 -30.80 -16.69 19.28
CA GLN A 69 -30.13 -15.60 20.01
C GLN A 69 -28.64 -15.92 20.23
N LEU A 70 -28.33 -17.18 20.57
CA LEU A 70 -26.96 -17.66 20.64
C LEU A 70 -26.27 -17.55 19.27
N ALA A 71 -26.98 -17.87 18.19
CA ALA A 71 -26.46 -17.73 16.83
C ALA A 71 -26.09 -16.27 16.51
N LEU A 72 -26.96 -15.30 16.84
CA LEU A 72 -26.67 -13.88 16.66
C LEU A 72 -25.47 -13.41 17.50
N GLY A 73 -25.38 -13.84 18.76
CA GLY A 73 -24.25 -13.52 19.64
C GLY A 73 -22.92 -14.07 19.10
N ILE A 74 -22.90 -15.32 18.64
CA ILE A 74 -21.72 -15.95 18.02
C ILE A 74 -21.34 -15.18 16.76
N VAL A 75 -22.30 -14.86 15.88
CA VAL A 75 -22.05 -14.09 14.66
C VAL A 75 -21.44 -12.73 14.98
N ALA A 76 -21.92 -12.03 16.01
CA ALA A 76 -21.37 -10.74 16.42
C ALA A 76 -19.92 -10.86 16.92
N VAL A 77 -19.62 -11.83 17.78
CA VAL A 77 -18.25 -12.09 18.27
C VAL A 77 -17.31 -12.43 17.12
N VAL A 78 -17.73 -13.31 16.23
CA VAL A 78 -16.96 -13.70 15.03
C VAL A 78 -16.75 -12.48 14.13
N ALA A 79 -17.78 -11.69 13.86
CA ALA A 79 -17.67 -10.48 13.05
C ALA A 79 -16.66 -9.48 13.64
N VAL A 80 -16.72 -9.20 14.95
CA VAL A 80 -15.75 -8.31 15.64
C VAL A 80 -14.33 -8.86 15.54
N THR A 81 -14.16 -10.17 15.67
CA THR A 81 -12.84 -10.84 15.60
C THR A 81 -12.25 -10.81 14.18
N VAL A 82 -13.07 -11.13 13.17
CA VAL A 82 -12.71 -11.02 11.75
C VAL A 82 -12.33 -9.58 11.44
N PHE A 83 -13.10 -8.62 11.96
CA PHE A 83 -12.84 -7.20 11.78
C PHE A 83 -11.48 -6.77 12.39
N ALA A 84 -11.18 -7.18 13.62
CA ALA A 84 -9.89 -6.92 14.26
C ALA A 84 -8.72 -7.49 13.45
N THR A 85 -8.90 -8.67 12.86
CA THR A 85 -7.90 -9.30 11.99
C THR A 85 -7.70 -8.49 10.70
N LEU A 86 -8.78 -7.99 10.10
CA LEU A 86 -8.73 -7.10 8.93
C LEU A 86 -7.98 -5.80 9.24
N CYS A 87 -8.22 -5.17 10.40
CA CYS A 87 -7.45 -3.98 10.84
C CYS A 87 -5.95 -4.25 10.85
N ALA A 88 -5.55 -5.36 11.47
CA ALA A 88 -4.15 -5.75 11.58
C ALA A 88 -3.53 -6.04 10.21
N LEU A 89 -4.27 -6.71 9.31
CA LEU A 89 -3.84 -6.96 7.93
C LEU A 89 -3.63 -5.66 7.14
N CYS A 90 -4.59 -4.73 7.21
CA CYS A 90 -4.47 -3.42 6.56
C CYS A 90 -3.25 -2.65 7.07
N TYR A 91 -2.97 -2.69 8.38
CA TYR A 91 -1.76 -2.11 8.96
C TYR A 91 -0.48 -2.77 8.41
N ASN A 92 -0.45 -4.10 8.36
CA ASN A 92 0.71 -4.86 7.85
C ASN A 92 1.00 -4.60 6.37
N LEU A 93 -0.04 -4.50 5.53
CA LEU A 93 0.10 -4.15 4.11
C LEU A 93 0.61 -2.71 3.95
N SER A 94 0.15 -1.80 4.80
CA SER A 94 0.61 -0.41 4.83
C SER A 94 2.11 -0.33 5.11
N ALA A 95 2.58 -1.05 6.13
CA ALA A 95 4.01 -1.11 6.47
C ALA A 95 4.86 -1.68 5.31
N ARG A 96 4.36 -2.69 4.60
CA ARG A 96 5.03 -3.30 3.44
C ARG A 96 5.11 -2.36 2.24
N CYS A 97 4.07 -1.57 1.97
CA CYS A 97 4.08 -0.58 0.90
C CYS A 97 5.03 0.60 1.18
N VAL A 98 5.20 0.97 2.45
CA VAL A 98 6.05 2.10 2.87
C VAL A 98 7.53 1.71 2.96
N GLY A 99 7.85 0.48 3.38
CA GLY A 99 9.24 0.01 3.54
C GLY A 99 9.79 -0.83 2.37
N GLY A 100 8.95 -1.57 1.65
CA GLY A 100 9.40 -2.67 0.77
C GLY A 100 9.77 -2.31 -0.67
N VAL A 101 9.34 -1.16 -1.18
CA VAL A 101 9.58 -0.76 -2.59
C VAL A 101 10.97 -0.14 -2.80
N ARG A 102 11.61 0.38 -1.74
CA ARG A 102 12.90 1.09 -1.85
C ARG A 102 14.12 0.19 -2.03
N VAL A 103 13.98 -1.12 -1.83
CA VAL A 103 15.11 -2.08 -1.94
C VAL A 103 15.08 -2.82 -3.27
N ALA A 104 13.90 -3.13 -3.82
CA ALA A 104 13.77 -3.81 -5.11
C ALA A 104 14.21 -2.96 -6.33
N LEU A 105 14.25 -1.62 -6.20
CA LEU A 105 14.76 -0.75 -7.27
C LEU A 105 16.27 -0.51 -7.17
N ALA A 106 16.84 -0.59 -5.97
CA ALA A 106 18.27 -0.37 -5.74
C ALA A 106 19.13 -1.54 -6.24
N GLU A 107 18.58 -2.76 -6.20
CA GLU A 107 19.26 -3.97 -6.70
C GLU A 107 19.14 -4.14 -8.23
N ALA A 108 18.13 -3.54 -8.85
CA ALA A 108 17.89 -3.65 -10.30
C ALA A 108 18.77 -2.68 -11.12
N LEU A 109 19.53 -1.81 -10.48
CA LEU A 109 20.55 -1.00 -11.14
C LEU A 109 21.86 -1.80 -11.13
N PRO A 110 22.32 -2.38 -12.26
CA PRO A 110 23.64 -2.98 -12.31
C PRO A 110 24.67 -1.92 -11.96
N ASP A 111 25.60 -2.27 -11.07
CA ASP A 111 26.68 -1.43 -10.60
C ASP A 111 27.50 -0.88 -11.79
N THR A 112 27.18 0.34 -12.24
CA THR A 112 27.99 1.09 -13.19
C THR A 112 28.97 1.96 -12.42
N THR A 113 29.76 1.37 -11.53
CA THR A 113 31.00 2.00 -11.08
C THR A 113 32.03 1.71 -12.17
N PRO A 114 32.48 2.70 -12.97
CA PRO A 114 33.57 2.49 -13.91
C PRO A 114 34.81 2.03 -13.11
N PRO A 115 35.65 1.13 -13.65
CA PRO A 115 36.88 0.75 -12.97
C PRO A 115 37.67 2.01 -12.62
N GLU A 116 38.00 2.17 -11.34
CA GLU A 116 38.83 3.26 -10.85
C GLU A 116 40.12 3.29 -11.69
N PRO A 117 40.45 4.42 -12.36
CA PRO A 117 41.65 4.50 -13.17
C PRO A 117 42.85 4.31 -12.24
N ASP A 118 43.64 3.25 -12.49
CA ASP A 118 44.86 2.88 -11.78
C ASP A 118 45.62 4.11 -11.28
N ALA A 119 45.50 4.40 -9.98
CA ALA A 119 46.28 5.43 -9.30
C ALA A 119 47.79 5.05 -9.24
N ASP A 120 48.16 3.89 -9.77
CA ASP A 120 49.54 3.36 -9.84
C ASP A 120 50.22 3.58 -11.21
N ARG A 121 49.57 4.26 -12.17
CA ARG A 121 50.25 4.68 -13.42
C ARG A 121 51.15 5.88 -13.14
N GLY A 122 52.35 5.62 -12.64
CA GLY A 122 53.42 6.62 -12.49
C GLY A 122 53.77 7.29 -13.84
N PRO A 123 54.29 8.53 -13.81
CA PRO A 123 54.55 9.30 -15.02
C PRO A 123 55.55 8.60 -15.96
N ASP A 124 55.19 8.51 -17.25
CA ASP A 124 56.08 8.00 -18.30
C ASP A 124 57.37 8.84 -18.34
N PRO A 125 58.57 8.23 -18.36
CA PRO A 125 59.81 8.99 -18.43
C PRO A 125 59.92 9.71 -19.78
N GLU A 126 60.01 11.04 -19.72
CA GLU A 126 60.21 11.92 -20.87
C GLU A 126 61.56 11.59 -21.55
N PRO A 127 61.62 11.30 -22.86
CA PRO A 127 62.88 11.04 -23.53
C PRO A 127 63.69 12.35 -23.64
N ALA A 128 64.79 12.40 -22.87
CA ALA A 128 65.77 13.47 -22.91
C ALA A 128 66.20 13.75 -24.36
N THR A 129 65.77 14.89 -24.89
CA THR A 129 66.20 15.35 -26.22
C THR A 129 67.52 16.09 -26.01
N ALA A 130 68.58 15.56 -26.64
CA ALA A 130 69.93 16.10 -26.68
C ALA A 130 70.07 17.27 -27.66
#